data_AF-A0A087E4E4-F1
#
_entry.id   AF-A0A087E4E4-F1
#
_cell.length_a   1.000
_cell.length_b   1.000
_cell.length_c   1.000
_cell.angle_alpha   90.00
_cell.angle_beta   90.00
_cell.angle_gamma   90.00
#
_symmetry.space_group_name_H-M   'P 1'
#
loop_
_entity.id
_entity.type
_entity.pdbx_description
1 polymer ?
#
loop_
_entity_poly.entity_id
_entity_poly.type
_entity_poly.pdbx_seq_one_letter_code
_entity_poly.pdbx_strand_id
1 'polypeptide(L)'
;MTDWSNLSLTAKSRKTLETELDAARGDYQKTMQGLDEYADTLAGELFDFDHPDKSIALTDQDSIIDAAHNLVEVAQEAADTRYGVQRQAWQQAAGKEFPEYALPDREDWTRVMWDVQKGFSNTDYNGLTYRQVMAGKARSGVSIMDLLPKTAGMSVDDMQQAYADFFRSMAIHAAQRRQMANIANDPTRPRWARVPRGSVTCAFCTMLAGRGFVYMSEEAAGGGLGNRYHNHCDCEPVPSWGEAKLSGYDPEKLDALYKEAVRGLPAGASYREILARMRANGDVADSTAAQAGSGGGGKPHKPPKASAAAASSEPGKPKVPHSPGESRILSMRGVSGVSDGEWLERQKAAGVDPSLEVLYPHETVFLERFEALGNHVRWIPRDTENQTATNDFEWLEAGELCELKSMTSTKYQHIAKRISESAASAMDNHGVVKDCYVIDIGHARMSDKLASQLVAYNVRHPDQKTRIRRLFVMDADGLHEIGLK
;
A
#
# COMPACT_ATOMS: atom_id res chain seq x y z
N MET A 1 -33.90 2.44 29.70
CA MET A 1 -33.38 1.95 28.41
C MET A 1 -31.94 1.57 28.65
N THR A 2 -31.52 0.36 28.30
CA THR A 2 -30.13 -0.11 28.53
C THR A 2 -29.17 0.74 27.70
N ASP A 3 -28.16 1.32 28.34
CA ASP A 3 -27.03 1.91 27.61
C ASP A 3 -26.10 0.79 27.15
N TRP A 4 -26.17 0.47 25.86
CA TRP A 4 -25.36 -0.55 25.22
C TRP A 4 -23.98 -0.03 24.84
N SER A 5 -23.76 1.29 24.84
CA SER A 5 -22.54 1.91 24.32
C SER A 5 -21.35 1.87 25.30
N ASN A 6 -21.58 1.38 26.54
CA ASN A 6 -20.57 1.30 27.60
C ASN A 6 -20.80 0.12 28.56
N LEU A 7 -20.70 -1.10 28.04
CA LEU A 7 -20.79 -2.35 28.77
C LEU A 7 -19.52 -2.60 29.60
N SER A 8 -19.72 -2.97 30.86
CA SER A 8 -18.65 -3.38 31.77
C SER A 8 -18.42 -4.89 31.71
N LEU A 9 -17.17 -5.31 31.57
CA LEU A 9 -16.77 -6.72 31.46
C LEU A 9 -15.85 -7.13 32.60
N THR A 10 -15.88 -8.42 32.95
CA THR A 10 -14.82 -9.01 33.79
C THR A 10 -13.50 -9.06 33.02
N ALA A 11 -12.36 -9.08 33.71
CA ALA A 11 -11.06 -9.19 33.06
C ALA A 11 -10.94 -10.44 32.17
N LYS A 12 -11.54 -11.56 32.59
CA LYS A 12 -11.57 -12.81 31.81
C LYS A 12 -12.39 -12.65 30.53
N SER A 13 -13.63 -12.15 30.65
CA SER A 13 -14.50 -11.92 29.48
C SER A 13 -13.89 -10.92 28.51
N ARG A 14 -13.27 -9.84 29.02
CA ARG A 14 -12.59 -8.84 28.20
C ARG A 14 -11.43 -9.45 27.41
N LYS A 15 -10.58 -10.25 28.04
CA LYS A 15 -9.45 -10.90 27.34
C LYS A 15 -9.90 -11.83 26.21
N THR A 16 -10.97 -12.61 26.44
CA THR A 16 -11.57 -13.46 25.40
C THR A 16 -12.13 -12.62 24.26
N LEU A 17 -12.89 -11.57 24.56
CA LEU A 17 -13.40 -10.63 23.57
C LEU A 17 -12.29 -10.01 22.73
N GLU A 18 -11.23 -9.48 23.34
CA GLU A 18 -10.11 -8.86 22.64
C GLU A 18 -9.44 -9.84 21.65
N THR A 19 -9.32 -11.12 22.03
CA THR A 19 -8.81 -12.17 21.14
C THR A 19 -9.71 -12.39 19.93
N GLU A 20 -11.03 -12.43 20.14
CA GLU A 20 -12.01 -12.59 19.05
C GLU A 20 -12.06 -11.36 18.13
N LEU A 21 -11.98 -10.16 18.69
CA LEU A 21 -11.93 -8.91 17.92
C LEU A 21 -10.67 -8.83 17.04
N ASP A 22 -9.52 -9.24 17.57
CA ASP A 22 -8.26 -9.29 16.82
C ASP A 22 -8.30 -10.36 15.72
N ALA A 23 -8.88 -11.53 15.99
CA ALA A 23 -9.07 -12.57 14.97
C ALA A 23 -9.98 -12.09 13.83
N ALA A 24 -11.14 -11.52 14.16
CA ALA A 24 -12.08 -10.97 13.18
C ALA A 24 -11.46 -9.84 12.35
N ARG A 25 -10.64 -9.00 12.96
CA ARG A 25 -9.89 -7.94 12.28
C ARG A 25 -8.82 -8.52 11.36
N GLY A 26 -8.10 -9.54 11.80
CA GLY A 26 -7.08 -10.23 10.99
C GLY A 26 -7.68 -10.88 9.75
N ASP A 27 -8.82 -11.56 9.88
CA ASP A 27 -9.49 -12.19 8.73
C ASP A 27 -10.04 -11.15 7.75
N TYR A 28 -10.65 -10.08 8.25
CA TYR A 28 -11.03 -8.94 7.42
C TYR A 28 -9.83 -8.33 6.67
N GLN A 29 -8.68 -8.16 7.34
CA GLN A 29 -7.47 -7.63 6.71
C GLN A 29 -6.93 -8.55 5.61
N LYS A 30 -6.97 -9.87 5.80
CA LYS A 30 -6.60 -10.84 4.75
C LYS A 30 -7.51 -10.71 3.52
N THR A 31 -8.81 -10.60 3.72
CA THR A 31 -9.76 -10.41 2.61
C THR A 31 -9.49 -9.11 1.86
N MET A 32 -9.26 -8.01 2.59
CA MET A 32 -8.94 -6.72 1.97
C MET A 32 -7.60 -6.73 1.24
N GLN A 33 -6.60 -7.45 1.75
CA GLN A 33 -5.34 -7.67 1.03
C GLN A 33 -5.55 -8.53 -0.23
N GLY A 34 -6.40 -9.55 -0.17
CA GLY A 34 -6.76 -10.32 -1.35
C GLY A 34 -7.43 -9.46 -2.43
N LEU A 35 -8.30 -8.52 -2.03
CA LEU A 35 -8.91 -7.55 -2.96
C LEU A 35 -7.90 -6.55 -3.54
N ASP A 36 -6.88 -6.16 -2.76
CA ASP A 36 -5.75 -5.34 -3.25
C ASP A 36 -4.96 -6.07 -4.35
N GLU A 37 -4.63 -7.34 -4.12
CA GLU A 37 -3.92 -8.19 -5.08
C GLU A 37 -4.79 -8.54 -6.31
N TYR A 38 -6.10 -8.65 -6.11
CA TYR A 38 -7.07 -8.84 -7.18
C TYR A 38 -7.20 -7.58 -8.05
N ALA A 39 -7.22 -6.38 -7.46
CA ALA A 39 -7.24 -5.12 -8.21
C ALA A 39 -6.01 -4.96 -9.12
N ASP A 40 -4.82 -5.37 -8.66
CA ASP A 40 -3.61 -5.43 -9.49
C ASP A 40 -3.71 -6.40 -10.66
N THR A 41 -4.37 -7.52 -10.42
CA THR A 41 -4.54 -8.56 -11.45
C THR A 41 -5.56 -8.11 -12.49
N LEU A 42 -6.71 -7.58 -12.05
CA LEU A 42 -7.73 -6.98 -12.91
C LEU A 42 -7.16 -5.86 -13.79
N ALA A 43 -6.39 -4.93 -13.23
CA ALA A 43 -5.81 -3.85 -14.01
C ALA A 43 -4.83 -4.34 -15.10
N GLY A 44 -4.27 -5.54 -14.95
CA GLY A 44 -3.45 -6.16 -15.99
C GLY A 44 -4.24 -6.99 -17.01
N GLU A 45 -5.39 -7.53 -16.63
CA GLU A 45 -6.23 -8.42 -17.47
C GLU A 45 -7.30 -7.66 -18.26
N LEU A 46 -7.83 -6.56 -17.72
CA LEU A 46 -8.87 -5.71 -18.32
C LEU A 46 -8.37 -4.87 -19.50
N PHE A 47 -7.12 -5.03 -19.91
CA PHE A 47 -6.55 -4.18 -20.95
C PHE A 47 -5.61 -4.99 -21.83
N ASP A 48 -5.91 -4.99 -23.13
CA ASP A 48 -5.02 -5.54 -24.15
C ASP A 48 -4.01 -4.47 -24.57
N PHE A 49 -2.98 -4.27 -23.76
CA PHE A 49 -1.96 -3.25 -24.00
C PHE A 49 -1.03 -3.53 -25.19
N ASP A 50 -1.12 -4.73 -25.77
CA ASP A 50 -0.43 -5.10 -27.00
C ASP A 50 -1.24 -4.65 -28.25
N HIS A 51 -2.45 -4.09 -28.07
CA HIS A 51 -3.26 -3.54 -29.16
C HIS A 51 -2.56 -2.34 -29.84
N PRO A 52 -2.50 -2.31 -31.18
CA PRO A 52 -1.74 -1.30 -31.94
C PRO A 52 -2.26 0.13 -31.75
N ASP A 53 -3.54 0.26 -31.41
CA ASP A 53 -4.12 1.51 -30.91
C ASP A 53 -4.29 1.42 -29.39
N LYS A 54 -3.33 1.99 -28.66
CA LYS A 54 -3.31 2.04 -27.20
C LYS A 54 -4.44 2.87 -26.59
N SER A 55 -5.15 3.67 -27.40
CA SER A 55 -6.34 4.41 -26.96
C SER A 55 -7.62 3.56 -26.99
N ILE A 56 -7.57 2.42 -27.68
CA ILE A 56 -8.70 1.48 -27.89
C ILE A 56 -8.59 0.23 -26.98
N ALA A 57 -7.47 0.06 -26.25
CA ALA A 57 -7.17 -1.10 -25.40
C ALA A 57 -8.08 -1.29 -24.15
N LEU A 58 -9.22 -0.59 -24.08
CA LEU A 58 -10.31 -0.89 -23.15
C LEU A 58 -10.83 -2.30 -23.48
N THR A 59 -10.84 -3.24 -22.52
CA THR A 59 -11.90 -4.26 -22.57
C THR A 59 -13.26 -3.57 -22.70
N ASP A 60 -14.26 -4.30 -23.18
CA ASP A 60 -15.63 -3.81 -23.12
C ASP A 60 -15.94 -3.18 -21.75
N GLN A 61 -16.75 -2.13 -21.79
CA GLN A 61 -17.14 -1.39 -20.61
C GLN A 61 -17.81 -2.31 -19.56
N ASP A 62 -18.40 -3.42 -20.01
CA ASP A 62 -19.06 -4.44 -19.20
C ASP A 62 -18.06 -5.15 -18.28
N SER A 63 -16.85 -5.46 -18.74
CA SER A 63 -15.80 -6.09 -17.92
C SER A 63 -15.32 -5.18 -16.77
N ILE A 64 -15.23 -3.88 -17.01
CA ILE A 64 -14.92 -2.89 -15.97
C ILE A 64 -16.06 -2.81 -14.95
N ILE A 65 -17.31 -2.86 -15.42
CA ILE A 65 -18.51 -2.85 -14.58
C ILE A 65 -18.54 -4.11 -13.70
N ASP A 66 -18.33 -5.29 -14.28
CA ASP A 66 -18.32 -6.57 -13.56
C ASP A 66 -17.21 -6.60 -12.50
N ALA A 67 -16.01 -6.13 -12.85
CA ALA A 67 -14.91 -6.01 -11.92
C ALA A 67 -15.24 -5.07 -10.75
N ALA A 68 -15.78 -3.89 -11.04
CA ALA A 68 -16.18 -2.92 -10.01
C ALA A 68 -17.30 -3.46 -9.11
N HIS A 69 -18.30 -4.11 -9.70
CA HIS A 69 -19.40 -4.73 -8.97
C HIS A 69 -18.88 -5.81 -8.01
N ASN A 70 -18.09 -6.76 -8.51
CA ASN A 70 -17.56 -7.87 -7.72
C ASN A 70 -16.67 -7.37 -6.56
N LEU A 71 -15.77 -6.42 -6.82
CA LEU A 71 -14.92 -5.82 -5.79
C LEU A 71 -15.73 -5.15 -4.67
N VAL A 72 -16.74 -4.37 -5.05
CA VAL A 72 -17.63 -3.69 -4.10
C VAL A 72 -18.44 -4.70 -3.30
N GLU A 73 -18.96 -5.75 -3.94
CA GLU A 73 -19.76 -6.78 -3.28
C GLU A 73 -18.93 -7.55 -2.23
N VAL A 74 -17.76 -8.06 -2.60
CA VAL A 74 -16.89 -8.80 -1.70
C VAL A 74 -16.39 -7.92 -0.55
N ALA A 75 -16.08 -6.65 -0.81
CA ALA A 75 -15.67 -5.70 0.23
C ALA A 75 -16.79 -5.42 1.24
N GLN A 76 -18.03 -5.28 0.77
CA GLN A 76 -19.19 -5.08 1.65
C GLN A 76 -19.51 -6.33 2.46
N GLU A 77 -19.39 -7.51 1.84
CA GLU A 77 -19.54 -8.79 2.55
C GLU A 77 -18.51 -8.96 3.66
N ALA A 78 -17.24 -8.66 3.38
CA ALA A 78 -16.18 -8.72 4.39
C ALA A 78 -16.48 -7.79 5.58
N ALA A 79 -17.03 -6.60 5.32
CA ALA A 79 -17.47 -5.69 6.38
C ALA A 79 -18.66 -6.24 7.18
N ASP A 80 -19.65 -6.83 6.52
CA ASP A 80 -20.81 -7.45 7.19
C ASP A 80 -20.41 -8.62 8.08
N THR A 81 -19.59 -9.54 7.56
CA THR A 81 -19.08 -10.68 8.32
C THR A 81 -18.32 -10.20 9.54
N ARG A 82 -17.41 -9.23 9.38
CA ARG A 82 -16.67 -8.65 10.49
C ARG A 82 -17.61 -8.02 11.53
N TYR A 83 -18.57 -7.21 11.09
CA TYR A 83 -19.51 -6.54 11.98
C TYR A 83 -20.34 -7.55 12.78
N GLY A 84 -20.84 -8.60 12.12
CA GLY A 84 -21.59 -9.69 12.76
C GLY A 84 -20.79 -10.38 13.86
N VAL A 85 -19.52 -10.73 13.58
CA VAL A 85 -18.62 -11.34 14.58
C VAL A 85 -18.35 -10.38 15.73
N GLN A 86 -18.05 -9.10 15.46
CA GLN A 86 -17.83 -8.09 16.51
C GLN A 86 -19.05 -7.96 17.43
N ARG A 87 -20.24 -7.84 16.84
CA ARG A 87 -21.50 -7.72 17.58
C ARG A 87 -21.79 -8.96 18.42
N GLN A 88 -21.57 -10.14 17.87
CA GLN A 88 -21.77 -11.41 18.56
C GLN A 88 -20.79 -11.58 19.73
N ALA A 89 -19.51 -11.28 19.51
CA ALA A 89 -18.47 -11.35 20.53
C ALA A 89 -18.80 -10.44 21.73
N TRP A 90 -19.26 -9.21 21.48
CA TRP A 90 -19.70 -8.29 22.53
C TRP A 90 -20.92 -8.79 23.31
N GLN A 91 -21.92 -9.33 22.62
CA GLN A 91 -23.09 -9.94 23.25
C GLN A 91 -22.71 -11.11 24.17
N GLN A 92 -21.82 -12.00 23.70
CA GLN A 92 -21.33 -13.14 24.48
C GLN A 92 -20.51 -12.70 25.69
N ALA A 93 -19.56 -11.78 25.49
CA ALA A 93 -18.69 -11.28 26.55
C ALA A 93 -19.47 -10.55 27.65
N ALA A 94 -20.50 -9.78 27.27
CA ALA A 94 -21.37 -9.07 28.21
C ALA A 94 -22.44 -9.96 28.84
N GLY A 95 -22.70 -11.16 28.30
CA GLY A 95 -23.79 -12.02 28.74
C GLY A 95 -25.17 -11.37 28.59
N LYS A 96 -25.35 -10.53 27.55
CA LYS A 96 -26.58 -9.79 27.31
C LYS A 96 -27.08 -10.02 25.90
N GLU A 97 -28.38 -10.29 25.77
CA GLU A 97 -29.03 -10.38 24.47
C GLU A 97 -29.17 -8.99 23.84
N PHE A 98 -28.56 -8.80 22.67
CA PHE A 98 -28.69 -7.57 21.92
C PHE A 98 -30.00 -7.60 21.12
N PRO A 99 -30.68 -6.45 20.94
CA PRO A 99 -31.83 -6.38 20.04
C PRO A 99 -31.49 -6.93 18.66
N GLU A 100 -32.47 -7.46 17.94
CA GLU A 100 -32.25 -7.95 16.57
C GLU A 100 -31.75 -6.81 15.67
N TYR A 101 -30.81 -7.14 14.77
CA TYR A 101 -30.29 -6.22 13.77
C TYR A 101 -30.21 -6.96 12.43
N ALA A 102 -31.05 -6.54 11.48
CA ALA A 102 -31.01 -7.01 10.11
C ALA A 102 -30.03 -6.13 9.31
N LEU A 103 -29.14 -6.78 8.56
CA LEU A 103 -28.23 -6.07 7.67
C LEU A 103 -29.04 -5.33 6.58
N PRO A 104 -28.79 -4.03 6.36
CA PRO A 104 -29.44 -3.28 5.29
C PRO A 104 -28.97 -3.78 3.91
N ASP A 105 -29.67 -3.37 2.86
CA ASP A 105 -29.25 -3.65 1.49
C ASP A 105 -27.83 -3.10 1.23
N ARG A 106 -27.03 -3.87 0.47
CA ARG A 106 -25.68 -3.47 0.07
C ARG A 106 -25.77 -2.28 -0.89
N GLU A 107 -24.81 -1.37 -0.80
CA GLU A 107 -24.73 -0.22 -1.69
C GLU A 107 -24.35 -0.66 -3.11
N ASP A 108 -24.95 0.00 -4.09
CA ASP A 108 -24.61 -0.17 -5.51
C ASP A 108 -23.19 0.35 -5.81
N TRP A 109 -22.45 -0.36 -6.66
CA TRP A 109 -21.08 0.00 -7.00
C TRP A 109 -20.96 1.41 -7.61
N THR A 110 -21.95 1.87 -8.37
CA THR A 110 -21.92 3.22 -8.95
C THR A 110 -22.03 4.31 -7.89
N ARG A 111 -22.71 4.03 -6.77
CA ARG A 111 -22.75 4.92 -5.60
C ARG A 111 -21.39 5.01 -4.93
N VAL A 112 -20.67 3.89 -4.82
CA VAL A 112 -19.30 3.85 -4.32
C VAL A 112 -18.37 4.63 -5.25
N MET A 113 -18.47 4.42 -6.56
CA MET A 113 -17.67 5.14 -7.57
C MET A 113 -17.88 6.65 -7.49
N TRP A 114 -19.13 7.09 -7.34
CA TRP A 114 -19.44 8.50 -7.17
C TRP A 114 -18.68 9.12 -5.99
N ASP A 115 -18.62 8.42 -4.85
CA ASP A 115 -17.97 8.94 -3.65
C ASP A 115 -16.44 8.83 -3.68
N VAL A 116 -15.89 7.81 -4.35
CA VAL A 116 -14.45 7.68 -4.62
C VAL A 116 -13.98 8.82 -5.52
N GLN A 117 -14.67 9.04 -6.64
CA GLN A 117 -14.32 10.05 -7.65
C GLN A 117 -14.77 11.47 -7.29
N LYS A 118 -15.47 11.62 -6.16
CA LYS A 118 -16.06 12.90 -5.69
C LYS A 118 -17.07 13.49 -6.70
N GLY A 119 -17.77 12.63 -7.43
CA GLY A 119 -18.67 13.00 -8.51
C GLY A 119 -17.97 13.87 -9.55
N PHE A 120 -18.66 14.90 -10.03
CA PHE A 120 -18.10 15.88 -10.98
C PHE A 120 -17.54 17.14 -10.32
N SER A 121 -17.20 17.06 -9.03
CA SER A 121 -16.61 18.20 -8.31
C SER A 121 -15.28 18.60 -8.94
N ASN A 122 -15.00 19.91 -9.03
CA ASN A 122 -13.79 20.46 -9.67
C ASN A 122 -13.63 20.09 -11.16
N THR A 123 -14.73 19.84 -11.86
CA THR A 123 -14.77 19.66 -13.32
C THR A 123 -15.65 20.73 -13.97
N ASP A 124 -15.69 20.77 -15.30
CA ASP A 124 -16.64 21.62 -16.06
C ASP A 124 -18.12 21.27 -15.78
N TYR A 125 -18.39 20.12 -15.16
CA TYR A 125 -19.72 19.63 -14.81
C TYR A 125 -20.02 19.75 -13.30
N ASN A 126 -19.34 20.67 -12.62
CA ASN A 126 -19.51 20.90 -11.18
C ASN A 126 -20.98 21.19 -10.82
N GLY A 127 -21.44 20.63 -9.70
CA GLY A 127 -22.81 20.78 -9.19
C GLY A 127 -23.81 19.71 -9.67
N LEU A 128 -23.42 18.77 -10.54
CA LEU A 128 -24.23 17.60 -10.83
C LEU A 128 -24.35 16.69 -9.60
N THR A 129 -25.56 16.17 -9.37
CA THR A 129 -25.82 15.19 -8.31
C THR A 129 -25.87 13.77 -8.86
N TYR A 130 -25.53 12.79 -8.01
CA TYR A 130 -25.63 11.36 -8.34
C TYR A 130 -26.98 11.00 -8.95
N ARG A 131 -28.09 11.47 -8.35
CA ARG A 131 -29.45 11.19 -8.84
C ARG A 131 -29.70 11.76 -10.24
N GLN A 132 -29.16 12.94 -10.56
CA GLN A 132 -29.31 13.52 -11.90
C GLN A 132 -28.57 12.71 -12.95
N VAL A 133 -27.36 12.25 -12.64
CA VAL A 133 -26.52 11.46 -13.54
C VAL A 133 -27.14 10.08 -13.78
N MET A 134 -27.52 9.37 -12.72
CA MET A 134 -28.16 8.05 -12.85
C MET A 134 -29.53 8.08 -13.53
N ALA A 135 -30.24 9.21 -13.47
CA ALA A 135 -31.51 9.38 -14.17
C ALA A 135 -31.35 9.82 -15.65
N GLY A 136 -30.13 9.98 -16.16
CA GLY A 136 -29.87 10.50 -17.51
C GLY A 136 -30.32 11.96 -17.69
N LYS A 137 -30.42 12.73 -16.59
CA LYS A 137 -30.91 14.12 -16.58
C LYS A 137 -29.79 15.15 -16.56
N ALA A 138 -28.54 14.73 -16.76
CA ALA A 138 -27.41 15.63 -16.93
C ALA A 138 -27.52 16.32 -18.30
N ARG A 139 -27.75 17.65 -18.31
CA ARG A 139 -27.89 18.43 -19.57
C ARG A 139 -26.65 18.36 -20.46
N SER A 140 -25.47 18.11 -19.88
CA SER A 140 -24.21 17.92 -20.59
C SER A 140 -24.09 16.56 -21.29
N GLY A 141 -25.00 15.61 -21.02
CA GLY A 141 -24.94 14.25 -21.57
C GLY A 141 -23.98 13.30 -20.85
N VAL A 142 -23.28 13.77 -19.80
CA VAL A 142 -22.35 12.92 -19.03
C VAL A 142 -23.09 11.83 -18.27
N SER A 143 -22.45 10.68 -18.20
CA SER A 143 -22.86 9.45 -17.54
C SER A 143 -21.97 9.16 -16.33
N ILE A 144 -22.32 8.10 -15.59
CA ILE A 144 -21.51 7.63 -14.46
C ILE A 144 -20.14 7.12 -14.91
N MET A 145 -20.02 6.65 -16.15
CA MET A 145 -18.79 6.10 -16.72
C MET A 145 -17.75 7.17 -17.05
N ASP A 146 -18.16 8.43 -17.18
CA ASP A 146 -17.25 9.56 -17.35
C ASP A 146 -16.43 9.88 -16.08
N LEU A 147 -16.71 9.18 -14.97
CA LEU A 147 -15.91 9.21 -13.74
C LEU A 147 -14.80 8.14 -13.72
N LEU A 148 -14.71 7.27 -14.73
CA LEU A 148 -13.59 6.33 -14.83
C LEU A 148 -12.25 7.07 -14.92
N PRO A 149 -11.14 6.43 -14.51
CA PRO A 149 -9.80 7.01 -14.64
C PRO A 149 -9.53 7.52 -16.05
N LYS A 150 -9.11 8.79 -16.17
CA LYS A 150 -8.75 9.40 -17.45
C LYS A 150 -7.33 9.03 -17.81
N THR A 151 -7.16 8.16 -18.80
CA THR A 151 -5.87 7.56 -19.16
C THR A 151 -5.25 8.09 -20.45
N ALA A 152 -5.90 9.05 -21.11
CA ALA A 152 -5.40 9.62 -22.36
C ALA A 152 -4.00 10.24 -22.17
N GLY A 153 -3.03 9.78 -22.98
CA GLY A 153 -1.65 10.26 -22.96
C GLY A 153 -0.77 9.66 -21.85
N MET A 154 -1.29 8.74 -21.04
CA MET A 154 -0.53 8.00 -20.03
C MET A 154 0.28 6.87 -20.65
N SER A 155 1.38 6.46 -19.99
CA SER A 155 2.06 5.21 -20.31
C SER A 155 1.19 4.02 -19.91
N VAL A 156 1.46 2.82 -20.47
CA VAL A 156 0.72 1.60 -20.11
C VAL A 156 0.76 1.35 -18.59
N ASP A 157 1.92 1.51 -17.97
CA ASP A 157 2.10 1.31 -16.54
C ASP A 157 1.28 2.32 -15.72
N ASP A 158 1.25 3.58 -16.15
CA ASP A 158 0.46 4.62 -15.48
C ASP A 158 -1.04 4.35 -15.62
N MET A 159 -1.49 3.80 -16.76
CA MET A 159 -2.88 3.38 -16.96
C MET A 159 -3.26 2.22 -16.04
N GLN A 160 -2.42 1.17 -16.00
CA GLN A 160 -2.61 0.04 -15.09
C GLN A 160 -2.67 0.51 -13.64
N GLN A 161 -1.72 1.35 -13.23
CA GLN A 161 -1.66 1.87 -11.87
C GLN A 161 -2.90 2.71 -11.55
N ALA A 162 -3.35 3.58 -12.46
CA ALA A 162 -4.54 4.38 -12.26
C ALA A 162 -5.81 3.53 -12.05
N TYR A 163 -5.96 2.45 -12.81
CA TYR A 163 -7.09 1.53 -12.65
C TYR A 163 -6.96 0.64 -11.41
N ALA A 164 -5.77 0.14 -11.09
CA ALA A 164 -5.54 -0.61 -9.86
C ALA A 164 -5.86 0.26 -8.63
N ASP A 165 -5.40 1.51 -8.61
CA ASP A 165 -5.69 2.46 -7.53
C ASP A 165 -7.17 2.84 -7.46
N PHE A 166 -7.84 2.93 -8.60
CA PHE A 166 -9.28 3.09 -8.67
C PHE A 166 -10.00 1.92 -8.02
N PHE A 167 -9.72 0.68 -8.43
CA PHE A 167 -10.35 -0.54 -7.89
C PHE A 167 -10.05 -0.75 -6.40
N ARG A 168 -8.81 -0.51 -5.95
CA ARG A 168 -8.46 -0.50 -4.53
C ARG A 168 -9.27 0.51 -3.75
N SER A 169 -9.38 1.74 -4.28
CA SER A 169 -10.14 2.80 -3.64
C SER A 169 -11.62 2.42 -3.54
N MET A 170 -12.18 1.81 -4.59
CA MET A 170 -13.54 1.26 -4.58
C MET A 170 -13.74 0.23 -3.45
N ALA A 171 -12.86 -0.77 -3.35
CA ALA A 171 -12.95 -1.80 -2.32
C ALA A 171 -12.87 -1.23 -0.89
N ILE A 172 -11.87 -0.37 -0.65
CA ILE A 172 -11.64 0.24 0.66
C ILE A 172 -12.84 1.10 1.08
N HIS A 173 -13.34 1.94 0.18
CA HIS A 173 -14.47 2.81 0.47
C HIS A 173 -15.76 2.01 0.66
N ALA A 174 -16.00 0.98 -0.16
CA ALA A 174 -17.15 0.10 -0.01
C ALA A 174 -17.17 -0.55 1.39
N ALA A 175 -16.05 -1.13 1.82
CA ALA A 175 -15.97 -1.77 3.13
C ALA A 175 -16.12 -0.76 4.29
N GLN A 176 -15.48 0.41 4.21
CA GLN A 176 -15.56 1.44 5.26
C GLN A 176 -16.99 1.98 5.40
N ARG A 177 -17.65 2.28 4.27
CA ARG A 177 -19.02 2.78 4.26
C ARG A 177 -19.99 1.74 4.79
N ARG A 178 -19.81 0.47 4.36
CA ARG A 178 -20.66 -0.62 4.83
C ARG A 178 -20.55 -0.82 6.34
N GLN A 179 -19.33 -0.83 6.86
CA GLN A 179 -19.09 -0.92 8.29
C GLN A 179 -19.71 0.26 9.06
N MET A 180 -19.61 1.48 8.53
CA MET A 180 -20.26 2.66 9.14
C MET A 180 -21.78 2.62 9.07
N ALA A 181 -22.35 2.14 7.97
CA ALA A 181 -23.78 1.91 7.84
C ALA A 181 -24.26 0.88 8.87
N ASN A 182 -23.47 -0.18 9.11
CA ASN A 182 -23.79 -1.16 10.13
C ASN A 182 -23.79 -0.55 11.54
N ILE A 183 -22.76 0.23 11.88
CA ILE A 183 -22.66 0.95 13.15
C ILE A 183 -23.85 1.91 13.35
N ALA A 184 -24.21 2.67 12.31
CA ALA A 184 -25.23 3.71 12.39
C ALA A 184 -26.65 3.14 12.53
N ASN A 185 -26.93 2.00 11.90
CA ASN A 185 -28.25 1.39 11.88
C ASN A 185 -28.48 0.38 13.02
N ASP A 186 -27.44 0.01 13.78
CA ASP A 186 -27.60 -0.91 14.90
C ASP A 186 -28.38 -0.27 16.05
N PRO A 187 -29.47 -0.88 16.53
CA PRO A 187 -30.28 -0.35 17.63
C PRO A 187 -29.51 -0.21 18.96
N THR A 188 -28.39 -0.90 19.10
CA THR A 188 -27.50 -0.77 20.27
C THR A 188 -26.62 0.47 20.23
N ARG A 189 -26.51 1.14 19.07
CA ARG A 189 -25.76 2.40 18.90
C ARG A 189 -24.33 2.33 19.48
N PRO A 190 -23.49 1.39 19.02
CA PRO A 190 -22.12 1.29 19.49
C PRO A 190 -21.34 2.58 19.28
N ARG A 191 -20.35 2.82 20.15
CA ARG A 191 -19.31 3.81 19.84
C ARG A 191 -18.36 3.20 18.82
N TRP A 192 -17.56 4.03 18.18
CA TRP A 192 -16.53 3.54 17.28
C TRP A 192 -15.31 4.44 17.26
N ALA A 193 -14.22 3.90 16.72
CA ALA A 193 -12.95 4.59 16.53
C ALA A 193 -12.53 4.50 15.05
N ARG A 194 -11.76 5.49 14.59
CA ARG A 194 -10.90 5.27 13.41
C ARG A 194 -9.67 4.53 13.87
N VAL A 195 -9.39 3.39 13.27
CA VAL A 195 -8.25 2.55 13.63
C VAL A 195 -7.30 2.47 12.43
N PRO A 196 -6.04 2.92 12.54
CA PRO A 196 -4.99 2.70 11.56
C PRO A 196 -4.80 1.22 11.19
N ARG A 197 -4.51 0.91 9.91
CA ARG A 197 -4.22 -0.47 9.48
C ARG A 197 -2.81 -0.66 8.92
N GLY A 198 -2.18 0.40 8.41
CA GLY A 198 -0.90 0.32 7.73
C GLY A 198 0.27 0.88 8.52
N SER A 199 1.45 0.84 7.90
CA SER A 199 2.65 1.53 8.37
C SER A 199 2.57 3.05 8.22
N VAL A 200 1.63 3.54 7.39
CA VAL A 200 1.45 4.96 7.10
C VAL A 200 -0.03 5.31 7.20
N THR A 201 -0.37 6.18 8.15
CA THR A 201 -1.71 6.74 8.31
C THR A 201 -1.64 8.26 8.25
N CYS A 202 -2.53 8.87 7.47
CA CYS A 202 -2.52 10.30 7.24
C CYS A 202 -2.73 11.08 8.55
N ALA A 203 -2.17 12.29 8.63
CA ALA A 203 -2.16 13.07 9.86
C ALA A 203 -3.58 13.29 10.42
N PHE A 204 -4.56 13.49 9.54
CA PHE A 204 -5.95 13.66 9.92
C PHE A 204 -6.53 12.39 10.57
N CYS A 205 -6.29 11.23 9.97
CA CYS A 205 -6.77 9.96 10.52
C CYS A 205 -6.08 9.62 11.84
N THR A 206 -4.79 9.90 11.98
CA THR A 206 -4.04 9.77 13.24
C THR A 206 -4.64 10.63 14.34
N MET A 207 -4.92 11.91 14.06
CA MET A 207 -5.59 12.81 15.02
C MET A 207 -6.93 12.23 15.49
N LEU A 208 -7.74 11.71 14.57
CA LEU A 208 -9.04 11.14 14.93
C LEU A 208 -8.91 9.81 15.67
N ALA A 209 -7.95 8.98 15.30
CA ALA A 209 -7.66 7.71 15.93
C ALA A 209 -7.19 7.87 17.38
N GLY A 210 -6.43 8.93 17.68
CA GLY A 210 -6.00 9.24 19.05
C GLY A 210 -7.16 9.41 20.05
N ARG A 211 -8.37 9.72 19.57
CA ARG A 211 -9.53 9.89 20.44
C ARG A 211 -10.13 8.58 20.97
N GLY A 212 -9.77 7.42 20.43
CA GLY A 212 -10.33 6.14 20.87
C GLY A 212 -11.78 5.91 20.41
N PHE A 213 -12.47 5.00 21.11
CA PHE A 213 -13.85 4.59 20.83
C PHE A 213 -14.87 5.61 21.36
N VAL A 214 -14.86 6.81 20.78
CA VAL A 214 -15.71 7.92 21.26
C VAL A 214 -16.76 8.36 20.25
N TYR A 215 -16.63 7.98 18.98
CA TYR A 215 -17.51 8.47 17.93
C TYR A 215 -18.86 7.76 17.96
N MET A 216 -19.92 8.53 17.72
CA MET A 216 -21.30 8.02 17.58
C MET A 216 -21.91 8.38 16.22
N SER A 217 -21.19 9.13 15.38
CA SER A 217 -21.62 9.50 14.04
C SER A 217 -20.41 9.75 13.13
N GLU A 218 -20.64 9.69 11.82
CA GLU A 218 -19.63 10.02 10.81
C GLU A 218 -19.15 11.46 10.93
N GLU A 219 -20.05 12.39 11.22
CA GLU A 219 -19.75 13.81 11.32
C GLU A 219 -18.72 14.09 12.42
N ALA A 220 -18.91 13.46 13.59
CA ALA A 220 -17.99 13.57 14.72
C ALA A 220 -16.62 12.92 14.42
N ALA A 221 -16.61 11.89 13.59
CA ALA A 221 -15.42 11.17 13.15
C ALA A 221 -14.77 11.79 11.90
N GLY A 222 -14.88 13.11 11.72
CA GLY A 222 -14.19 13.86 10.68
C GLY A 222 -15.04 14.25 9.47
N GLY A 223 -16.23 13.66 9.30
CA GLY A 223 -17.12 14.00 8.19
C GLY A 223 -17.54 15.48 8.18
N GLY A 224 -17.77 16.06 9.36
CA GLY A 224 -18.12 17.48 9.51
C GLY A 224 -16.97 18.45 9.22
N LEU A 225 -15.73 17.95 9.15
CA LEU A 225 -14.53 18.73 8.81
C LEU A 225 -14.17 18.62 7.33
N GLY A 226 -15.06 18.02 6.52
CA GLY A 226 -14.88 17.83 5.08
C GLY A 226 -13.88 16.72 4.72
N ASN A 227 -13.31 16.02 5.70
CA ASN A 227 -12.38 14.94 5.42
C ASN A 227 -13.10 13.59 5.47
N ARG A 228 -13.59 13.19 4.30
CA ARG A 228 -14.05 11.82 4.05
C ARG A 228 -12.86 10.93 3.75
N TYR A 229 -13.09 9.62 3.69
CA TYR A 229 -12.11 8.71 3.11
C TYR A 229 -11.71 9.21 1.71
N HIS A 230 -10.41 9.20 1.47
CA HIS A 230 -9.75 9.62 0.24
C HIS A 230 -8.97 8.43 -0.32
N ASN A 231 -8.45 8.59 -1.54
CA ASN A 231 -7.62 7.58 -2.17
C ASN A 231 -6.46 7.20 -1.24
N HIS A 232 -6.24 5.90 -1.08
CA HIS A 232 -5.22 5.31 -0.19
C HIS A 232 -5.38 5.62 1.32
N CYS A 233 -6.58 5.99 1.79
CA CYS A 233 -6.85 6.08 3.22
C CYS A 233 -6.89 4.67 3.84
N ASP A 234 -5.95 4.38 4.74
CA ASP A 234 -5.77 3.05 5.33
C ASP A 234 -6.61 2.79 6.59
N CYS A 235 -7.14 3.86 7.23
CA CYS A 235 -7.89 3.71 8.47
C CYS A 235 -9.21 2.97 8.28
N GLU A 236 -9.68 2.28 9.31
CA GLU A 236 -10.94 1.54 9.32
C GLU A 236 -11.84 1.99 10.47
N PRO A 237 -13.17 1.99 10.29
CA PRO A 237 -14.12 2.25 11.36
C PRO A 237 -14.31 0.97 12.20
N VAL A 238 -14.04 1.03 13.50
CA VAL A 238 -14.15 -0.14 14.39
C VAL A 238 -15.12 0.15 15.54
N PRO A 239 -16.23 -0.61 15.67
CA PRO A 239 -17.17 -0.44 16.75
C PRO A 239 -16.65 -1.03 18.06
N SER A 240 -17.16 -0.47 19.16
CA SER A 240 -17.03 -1.01 20.49
C SER A 240 -18.27 -0.68 21.31
N TRP A 241 -18.69 -1.65 22.12
CA TRP A 241 -19.77 -1.48 23.09
C TRP A 241 -19.25 -1.17 24.50
N GLY A 242 -17.93 -1.03 24.68
CA GLY A 242 -17.31 -0.74 25.97
C GLY A 242 -15.80 -0.62 25.86
N GLU A 243 -15.10 -0.86 26.97
CA GLU A 243 -13.64 -0.87 26.98
C GLU A 243 -13.08 -2.19 26.43
N ALA A 244 -12.31 -2.11 25.35
CA ALA A 244 -11.54 -3.21 24.77
C ALA A 244 -10.27 -2.70 24.09
N LYS A 245 -9.22 -3.51 24.11
CA LYS A 245 -7.98 -3.28 23.37
C LYS A 245 -8.00 -4.03 22.04
N LEU A 246 -7.32 -3.46 21.05
CA LEU A 246 -7.07 -4.08 19.76
C LEU A 246 -5.57 -4.11 19.54
N SER A 247 -5.06 -5.26 19.08
CA SER A 247 -3.64 -5.40 18.78
C SER A 247 -3.18 -4.38 17.74
N GLY A 248 -2.05 -3.72 17.99
CA GLY A 248 -1.50 -2.69 17.12
C GLY A 248 -2.24 -1.35 17.12
N TYR A 249 -3.25 -1.16 17.98
CA TYR A 249 -3.96 0.12 18.12
C TYR A 249 -3.78 0.70 19.52
N ASP A 250 -3.07 1.81 19.60
CA ASP A 250 -2.81 2.56 20.82
C ASP A 250 -3.29 4.01 20.66
N PRO A 251 -4.53 4.34 21.06
CA PRO A 251 -5.06 5.69 20.93
C PRO A 251 -4.26 6.72 21.75
N GLU A 252 -3.69 6.34 22.90
CA GLU A 252 -2.92 7.25 23.75
C GLU A 252 -1.63 7.68 23.05
N LYS A 253 -0.93 6.73 22.41
CA LYS A 253 0.25 7.03 21.60
C LYS A 253 -0.08 7.95 20.41
N LEU A 254 -1.20 7.72 19.73
CA LEU A 254 -1.62 8.54 18.59
C LEU A 254 -2.05 9.95 19.04
N ASP A 255 -2.71 10.07 20.19
CA ASP A 255 -3.07 11.35 20.80
C ASP A 255 -1.83 12.12 21.29
N ALA A 256 -0.79 11.43 21.76
CA ALA A 256 0.48 12.05 22.10
C ALA A 256 1.14 12.74 20.89
N LEU A 257 1.08 12.13 19.69
CA LEU A 257 1.57 12.75 18.45
C LEU A 257 0.81 14.05 18.14
N TYR A 258 -0.52 14.02 18.28
CA TYR A 258 -1.36 15.21 18.10
C TYR A 258 -1.01 16.31 19.12
N LYS A 259 -0.92 15.95 20.41
CA LYS A 259 -0.55 16.88 21.50
C LYS A 259 0.82 17.49 21.31
N GLU A 260 1.80 16.74 20.81
CA GLU A 260 3.13 17.27 20.48
C GLU A 260 3.04 18.33 19.38
N ALA A 261 2.25 18.08 18.33
CA ALA A 261 2.00 19.04 17.26
C ALA A 261 1.19 20.28 17.72
N VAL A 262 0.42 20.17 18.80
CA VAL A 262 -0.26 21.32 19.43
C VAL A 262 0.69 22.17 20.27
N ARG A 263 1.73 21.59 20.88
CA ARG A 263 2.60 22.27 21.84
C ARG A 263 3.27 23.52 21.26
N GLY A 264 2.99 24.69 21.82
CA GLY A 264 3.58 25.96 21.37
C GLY A 264 2.78 26.68 20.28
N LEU A 265 1.66 26.11 19.82
CA LEU A 265 0.68 26.85 19.03
C LEU A 265 -0.21 27.72 19.93
N PRO A 266 -0.71 28.87 19.42
CA PRO A 266 -1.65 29.69 20.16
C PRO A 266 -2.96 28.93 20.43
N ALA A 267 -3.65 29.30 21.51
CA ALA A 267 -4.99 28.80 21.78
C ALA A 267 -5.93 29.13 20.60
N GLY A 268 -6.66 28.13 20.10
CA GLY A 268 -7.54 28.29 18.95
C GLY A 268 -6.87 28.07 17.59
N ALA A 269 -5.61 27.61 17.55
CA ALA A 269 -4.98 27.18 16.30
C ALA A 269 -5.87 26.20 15.53
N SER A 270 -5.95 26.39 14.21
CA SER A 270 -6.80 25.57 13.36
C SER A 270 -6.27 24.13 13.31
N TYR A 271 -7.17 23.16 13.16
CA TYR A 271 -6.76 21.76 12.98
C TYR A 271 -5.82 21.61 11.78
N ARG A 272 -5.96 22.42 10.72
CA ARG A 272 -5.08 22.36 9.54
C ARG A 272 -3.64 22.72 9.85
N GLU A 273 -3.40 23.71 10.69
CA GLU A 273 -2.05 24.09 11.15
C GLU A 273 -1.43 22.97 11.98
N ILE A 274 -2.21 22.36 12.87
CA ILE A 274 -1.77 21.23 13.68
C ILE A 274 -1.39 20.05 12.78
N LEU A 275 -2.23 19.71 11.79
CA LEU A 275 -1.94 18.63 10.85
C LEU A 275 -0.71 18.93 9.97
N ALA A 276 -0.49 20.18 9.58
CA ALA A 276 0.73 20.58 8.86
C ALA A 276 1.98 20.32 9.71
N ARG A 277 1.93 20.60 11.00
CA ARG A 277 3.02 20.31 11.92
C ARG A 277 3.21 18.81 12.19
N MET A 278 2.12 18.06 12.32
CA MET A 278 2.20 16.60 12.42
C MET A 278 2.95 16.00 11.22
N ARG A 279 2.67 16.47 10.00
CA ARG A 279 3.41 16.05 8.79
C ARG A 279 4.88 16.44 8.82
N ALA A 280 5.19 17.65 9.30
CA ALA A 280 6.57 18.14 9.37
C ALA A 280 7.45 17.37 10.38
N ASN A 281 6.84 16.82 11.44
CA ASN A 281 7.55 16.02 12.44
C ASN A 281 7.97 14.62 11.92
N GLY A 282 7.42 14.16 10.78
CA GLY A 282 7.80 12.89 10.14
C GLY A 282 7.16 11.63 10.73
N ASP A 283 6.39 11.75 11.82
CA ASP A 283 5.72 10.62 12.49
C ASP A 283 4.47 10.13 11.75
N VAL A 284 3.95 10.94 10.82
CA VAL A 284 2.80 10.63 9.97
C VAL A 284 3.07 11.11 8.55
N ALA A 285 2.70 10.31 7.56
CA ALA A 285 2.69 10.74 6.17
C ALA A 285 1.28 10.61 5.63
N ASP A 286 0.83 11.62 4.88
CA ASP A 286 -0.37 11.45 4.08
C ASP A 286 -0.03 10.47 2.96
N SER A 287 -0.99 9.62 2.60
CA SER A 287 -0.87 8.91 1.34
C SER A 287 -0.68 9.93 0.22
N THR A 288 0.16 9.61 -0.76
CA THR A 288 0.34 10.45 -1.94
C THR A 288 -1.02 10.65 -2.58
N ALA A 289 -1.64 11.80 -2.34
CA ALA A 289 -2.76 12.23 -3.15
C ALA A 289 -2.20 12.32 -4.56
N ALA A 290 -2.66 11.43 -5.45
CA ALA A 290 -2.66 11.76 -6.86
C ALA A 290 -3.30 13.15 -6.94
N GLN A 291 -2.49 14.13 -7.35
CA GLN A 291 -2.92 15.50 -7.48
C GLN A 291 -4.23 15.49 -8.25
N ALA A 292 -5.29 16.02 -7.64
CA ALA A 292 -6.42 16.50 -8.43
C ALA A 292 -5.82 17.44 -9.48
N GLY A 293 -5.98 17.10 -10.76
CA GLY A 293 -5.22 17.66 -11.86
C GLY A 293 -5.13 19.18 -11.81
N SER A 294 -3.93 19.69 -11.56
CA SER A 294 -3.54 21.04 -11.96
C SER A 294 -2.71 20.90 -13.22
N GLY A 295 -3.26 21.33 -14.35
CA GLY A 295 -2.51 21.43 -15.60
C GLY A 295 -1.33 22.40 -15.47
N GLY A 296 -0.19 21.98 -16.00
CA GLY A 296 0.81 22.84 -16.64
C GLY A 296 1.87 23.52 -15.77
N GLY A 297 3.11 23.03 -15.88
CA GLY A 297 4.30 23.88 -16.10
C GLY A 297 5.38 23.95 -14.99
N GLY A 298 6.57 23.43 -15.29
CA GLY A 298 7.86 23.93 -14.75
C GLY A 298 8.64 23.01 -13.79
N LYS A 299 9.88 22.65 -14.18
CA LYS A 299 10.90 21.87 -13.43
C LYS A 299 11.54 22.68 -12.25
N PRO A 300 12.64 22.22 -11.60
CA PRO A 300 12.72 21.25 -10.49
C PRO A 300 13.41 21.86 -9.23
N HIS A 301 13.27 21.25 -8.04
CA HIS A 301 14.26 21.45 -6.96
C HIS A 301 14.47 20.21 -6.06
N LYS A 302 15.74 19.96 -5.75
CA LYS A 302 16.33 18.90 -4.90
C LYS A 302 16.33 19.38 -3.40
N PRO A 303 16.86 18.61 -2.42
CA PRO A 303 16.25 18.30 -1.12
C PRO A 303 16.73 19.20 0.04
N PRO A 304 16.27 18.99 1.28
CA PRO A 304 17.23 18.44 2.25
C PRO A 304 16.68 17.46 3.32
N LYS A 305 17.54 16.46 3.59
CA LYS A 305 18.05 15.90 4.87
C LYS A 305 17.15 15.31 5.96
N ALA A 306 17.69 14.20 6.47
CA ALA A 306 17.28 13.32 7.56
C ALA A 306 17.14 13.97 8.95
N SER A 307 16.32 13.34 9.80
CA SER A 307 16.69 13.01 11.17
C SER A 307 15.87 11.83 11.73
N ALA A 308 16.58 10.91 12.40
CA ALA A 308 16.13 9.76 13.21
C ALA A 308 15.43 10.22 14.52
N ALA A 309 14.84 9.43 15.44
CA ALA A 309 14.85 7.99 15.79
C ALA A 309 13.80 7.71 16.91
N ALA A 310 13.37 6.45 17.07
CA ALA A 310 13.29 5.66 18.33
C ALA A 310 12.59 4.30 18.04
N ALA A 311 13.03 3.11 18.47
CA ALA A 311 13.70 2.75 19.72
C ALA A 311 14.55 1.45 19.66
N SER A 312 15.48 1.37 20.62
CA SER A 312 16.12 0.24 21.32
C SER A 312 16.94 -0.83 20.57
N SER A 313 18.27 -0.71 20.65
CA SER A 313 19.23 -1.82 20.69
C SER A 313 20.47 -1.43 21.51
N GLU A 314 21.20 -2.41 22.04
CA GLU A 314 22.33 -2.26 22.95
C GLU A 314 23.43 -1.28 22.43
N PRO A 315 24.08 -0.51 23.32
CA PRO A 315 25.04 0.51 22.89
C PRO A 315 26.30 -0.11 22.26
N GLY A 316 26.48 0.13 20.95
CA GLY A 316 27.76 -0.06 20.25
C GLY A 316 27.77 -0.98 19.02
N LYS A 317 26.67 -1.67 18.67
CA LYS A 317 26.62 -2.51 17.45
C LYS A 317 25.92 -1.78 16.29
N PRO A 318 26.42 -1.90 15.03
CA PRO A 318 25.74 -1.36 13.85
C PRO A 318 24.33 -1.93 13.71
N LYS A 319 23.36 -1.09 13.36
CA LYS A 319 21.97 -1.50 13.14
C LYS A 319 21.78 -1.89 11.67
N VAL A 320 21.10 -3.00 11.41
CA VAL A 320 20.82 -3.46 10.04
C VAL A 320 19.65 -2.68 9.45
N PRO A 321 19.78 -2.14 8.22
CA PRO A 321 18.68 -1.44 7.55
C PRO A 321 17.65 -2.45 7.01
N HIS A 322 16.37 -2.13 7.13
CA HIS A 322 15.27 -2.96 6.63
C HIS A 322 14.40 -2.16 5.64
N SER A 323 14.07 -2.79 4.51
CA SER A 323 13.21 -2.16 3.50
C SER A 323 11.72 -2.25 3.89
N PRO A 324 10.91 -1.20 3.65
CA PRO A 324 9.46 -1.31 3.77
C PRO A 324 8.91 -2.44 2.90
N GLY A 325 8.20 -3.40 3.49
CA GLY A 325 7.68 -4.56 2.77
C GLY A 325 8.71 -5.63 2.40
N GLU A 326 9.87 -5.67 3.08
CA GLU A 326 10.92 -6.68 2.90
C GLU A 326 10.39 -8.12 2.92
N SER A 327 9.37 -8.42 3.72
CA SER A 327 8.71 -9.73 3.76
C SER A 327 7.99 -10.12 2.46
N ARG A 328 7.70 -9.16 1.56
CA ARG A 328 7.12 -9.43 0.23
C ARG A 328 8.17 -9.80 -0.81
N ILE A 329 9.47 -9.57 -0.53
CA ILE A 329 10.55 -9.96 -1.44
C ILE A 329 10.59 -11.48 -1.52
N LEU A 330 10.66 -12.02 -2.74
CA LEU A 330 10.52 -13.46 -2.99
C LEU A 330 11.64 -14.27 -2.32
N SER A 331 12.88 -13.75 -2.27
CA SER A 331 14.01 -14.38 -1.59
C SER A 331 13.93 -14.31 -0.06
N MET A 332 13.10 -13.42 0.49
CA MET A 332 12.89 -13.29 1.94
C MET A 332 11.77 -14.20 2.47
N ARG A 333 11.07 -14.93 1.59
CA ARG A 333 10.00 -15.84 2.01
C ARG A 333 10.55 -16.95 2.91
N GLY A 334 10.02 -17.05 4.13
CA GLY A 334 10.43 -18.04 5.12
C GLY A 334 11.58 -17.59 6.01
N VAL A 335 12.19 -16.43 5.75
CA VAL A 335 13.20 -15.83 6.62
C VAL A 335 12.49 -14.99 7.69
N SER A 336 12.64 -15.36 8.96
CA SER A 336 12.05 -14.62 10.08
C SER A 336 12.86 -14.83 11.36
N GLY A 337 12.75 -13.90 12.31
CA GLY A 337 13.37 -14.05 13.64
C GLY A 337 14.90 -13.92 13.67
N VAL A 338 15.52 -13.39 12.61
CA VAL A 338 16.97 -13.16 12.55
C VAL A 338 17.29 -11.78 13.13
N SER A 339 18.19 -11.73 14.10
CA SER A 339 18.66 -10.51 14.77
C SER A 339 19.69 -9.74 13.92
N ASP A 340 19.86 -8.45 14.21
CA ASP A 340 20.89 -7.61 13.56
C ASP A 340 22.30 -8.22 13.68
N GLY A 341 22.64 -8.78 14.84
CA GLY A 341 23.93 -9.44 15.04
C GLY A 341 24.13 -10.65 14.12
N GLU A 342 23.09 -11.46 13.94
CA GLU A 342 23.13 -12.61 13.04
C GLU A 342 23.22 -12.17 11.58
N TRP A 343 22.52 -11.09 11.18
CA TRP A 343 22.63 -10.53 9.83
C TRP A 343 24.03 -10.01 9.52
N LEU A 344 24.69 -9.35 10.47
CA LEU A 344 26.07 -8.87 10.29
C LEU A 344 27.07 -10.03 10.14
N GLU A 345 26.91 -11.10 10.92
CA GLU A 345 27.76 -12.29 10.77
C GLU A 345 27.52 -13.00 9.43
N ARG A 346 26.26 -13.07 8.98
CA ARG A 346 25.91 -13.61 7.65
C ARG A 346 26.51 -12.79 6.51
N GLN A 347 26.39 -11.46 6.58
CA GLN A 347 26.99 -10.55 5.60
C GLN A 347 28.52 -10.73 5.53
N LYS A 348 29.17 -10.82 6.69
CA LYS A 348 30.61 -11.05 6.78
C LYS A 348 31.02 -12.41 6.22
N ALA A 349 30.22 -13.45 6.47
CA ALA A 349 30.44 -14.78 5.91
C ALA A 349 30.31 -14.78 4.38
N ALA A 350 29.38 -14.00 3.83
CA ALA A 350 29.20 -13.78 2.40
C ALA A 350 30.25 -12.85 1.76
N GLY A 351 31.32 -12.52 2.48
CA GLY A 351 32.48 -11.80 1.95
C GLY A 351 32.39 -10.27 1.97
N VAL A 352 31.37 -9.67 2.60
CA VAL A 352 31.21 -8.20 2.68
C VAL A 352 31.43 -7.71 4.11
N ASP A 353 32.50 -6.94 4.33
CA ASP A 353 32.83 -6.38 5.64
C ASP A 353 31.78 -5.33 6.08
N PRO A 354 31.05 -5.56 7.19
CA PRO A 354 30.03 -4.61 7.67
C PRO A 354 30.55 -3.24 8.10
N SER A 355 31.88 -3.09 8.25
CA SER A 355 32.51 -1.79 8.50
C SER A 355 32.56 -0.88 7.27
N LEU A 356 32.44 -1.44 6.05
CA LEU A 356 32.39 -0.69 4.80
C LEU A 356 30.95 -0.23 4.50
N GLU A 357 30.01 -1.17 4.61
CA GLU A 357 28.58 -0.91 4.42
C GLU A 357 27.78 -1.99 5.16
N VAL A 358 26.66 -1.61 5.78
CA VAL A 358 25.69 -2.57 6.32
C VAL A 358 24.59 -2.80 5.27
N LEU A 359 24.50 -4.03 4.77
CA LEU A 359 23.57 -4.41 3.70
C LEU A 359 22.15 -4.60 4.21
N TYR A 360 21.18 -4.51 3.30
CA TYR A 360 19.83 -4.98 3.56
C TYR A 360 19.80 -6.52 3.62
N PRO A 361 18.94 -7.12 4.47
CA PRO A 361 18.78 -8.57 4.59
C PRO A 361 18.66 -9.34 3.27
N HIS A 362 17.88 -8.82 2.31
CA HIS A 362 17.66 -9.48 1.03
C HIS A 362 18.90 -9.47 0.12
N GLU A 363 19.82 -8.52 0.32
CA GLU A 363 21.10 -8.47 -0.39
C GLU A 363 22.03 -9.54 0.18
N THR A 364 22.08 -9.69 1.51
CA THR A 364 22.81 -10.78 2.15
C THR A 364 22.30 -12.15 1.70
N VAL A 365 20.98 -12.34 1.65
CA VAL A 365 20.38 -13.60 1.15
C VAL A 365 20.72 -13.84 -0.32
N PHE A 366 20.77 -12.79 -1.14
CA PHE A 366 21.23 -12.91 -2.52
C PHE A 366 22.68 -13.41 -2.56
N LEU A 367 23.60 -12.78 -1.81
CA LEU A 367 25.02 -13.13 -1.79
C LEU A 367 25.25 -14.59 -1.40
N GLU A 368 24.60 -15.04 -0.33
CA GLU A 368 24.69 -16.44 0.13
C GLU A 368 24.26 -17.43 -0.96
N ARG A 369 23.16 -17.14 -1.66
CA ARG A 369 22.66 -18.00 -2.73
C ARG A 369 23.56 -17.95 -3.97
N PHE A 370 24.10 -16.78 -4.28
CA PHE A 370 25.00 -16.58 -5.40
C PHE A 370 26.32 -17.34 -5.19
N GLU A 371 26.87 -17.26 -3.97
CA GLU A 371 28.05 -18.03 -3.52
C GLU A 371 27.79 -19.53 -3.49
N ALA A 372 26.62 -19.98 -3.04
CA ALA A 372 26.26 -21.40 -3.04
C ALA A 372 26.21 -22.01 -4.46
N LEU A 373 26.00 -21.18 -5.49
CA LEU A 373 26.09 -21.56 -6.90
C LEU A 373 27.52 -21.47 -7.46
N GLY A 374 28.52 -21.16 -6.63
CA GLY A 374 29.93 -21.05 -6.99
C GLY A 374 30.35 -19.70 -7.55
N ASN A 375 29.52 -18.66 -7.39
CA ASN A 375 29.81 -17.32 -7.90
C ASN A 375 30.24 -16.38 -6.78
N HIS A 376 31.28 -15.59 -7.01
CA HIS A 376 31.81 -14.66 -6.02
C HIS A 376 31.66 -13.23 -6.49
N VAL A 377 31.39 -12.35 -5.53
CA VAL A 377 31.23 -10.92 -5.80
C VAL A 377 32.30 -10.12 -5.05
N ARG A 378 32.69 -9.00 -5.65
CA ARG A 378 33.22 -7.85 -4.92
C ARG A 378 32.10 -6.81 -4.85
N TRP A 379 31.50 -6.67 -3.67
CA TRP A 379 30.46 -5.67 -3.44
C TRP A 379 31.02 -4.26 -3.61
N ILE A 380 30.27 -3.37 -4.26
CA ILE A 380 30.67 -1.98 -4.46
C ILE A 380 29.94 -1.14 -3.41
N PRO A 381 30.66 -0.60 -2.41
CA PRO A 381 30.03 0.16 -1.35
C PRO A 381 29.37 1.42 -1.88
N ARG A 382 28.29 1.84 -1.23
CA ARG A 382 27.62 3.12 -1.51
C ARG A 382 28.59 4.29 -1.43
N ASP A 383 28.58 5.14 -2.45
CA ASP A 383 29.21 6.46 -2.36
C ASP A 383 28.29 7.40 -1.56
N THR A 384 28.68 7.66 -0.32
CA THR A 384 27.93 8.56 0.58
C THR A 384 28.00 10.03 0.17
N GLU A 385 28.96 10.42 -0.66
CA GLU A 385 29.16 11.80 -1.12
C GLU A 385 28.36 12.08 -2.40
N ASN A 386 28.33 11.13 -3.34
CA ASN A 386 27.58 11.24 -4.61
C ASN A 386 26.20 10.57 -4.61
N GLN A 387 25.81 9.90 -3.52
CA GLN A 387 24.53 9.19 -3.38
C GLN A 387 24.31 8.13 -4.47
N THR A 388 25.34 7.35 -4.81
CA THR A 388 25.21 6.26 -5.80
C THR A 388 24.51 5.03 -5.23
N ALA A 389 24.06 4.15 -6.13
CA ALA A 389 23.12 3.07 -5.85
C ALA A 389 23.68 1.99 -4.91
N THR A 390 22.76 1.31 -4.25
CA THR A 390 22.95 0.50 -3.05
C THR A 390 23.23 -0.98 -3.32
N ASN A 391 23.30 -1.40 -4.60
CA ASN A 391 23.12 -2.80 -5.04
C ASN A 391 24.07 -3.23 -6.18
N ASP A 392 25.15 -2.48 -6.43
CA ASP A 392 26.09 -2.75 -7.53
C ASP A 392 27.22 -3.67 -7.04
N PHE A 393 27.65 -4.60 -7.88
CA PHE A 393 28.75 -5.52 -7.56
C PHE A 393 29.55 -5.93 -8.80
N GLU A 394 30.82 -6.23 -8.59
CA GLU A 394 31.65 -6.90 -9.59
C GLU A 394 31.53 -8.41 -9.40
N TRP A 395 31.01 -9.10 -10.41
CA TRP A 395 30.98 -10.56 -10.47
C TRP A 395 32.33 -11.08 -10.97
N LEU A 396 33.08 -11.73 -10.09
CA LEU A 396 34.48 -12.08 -10.30
C LEU A 396 34.68 -13.12 -11.42
N GLU A 397 33.84 -14.14 -11.50
CA GLU A 397 33.97 -15.19 -12.53
C GLU A 397 33.57 -14.69 -13.92
N ALA A 398 32.57 -13.82 -14.00
CA ALA A 398 32.09 -13.27 -15.27
C ALA A 398 32.92 -12.07 -15.74
N GLY A 399 33.64 -11.40 -14.83
CA GLY A 399 34.31 -10.13 -15.11
C GLY A 399 33.32 -9.00 -15.42
N GLU A 400 32.15 -9.03 -14.79
CA GLU A 400 31.03 -8.14 -15.11
C GLU A 400 30.69 -7.23 -13.92
N LEU A 401 30.34 -5.99 -14.23
CA LEU A 401 29.76 -5.06 -13.26
C LEU A 401 28.24 -5.13 -13.38
N CYS A 402 27.57 -5.72 -12.39
CA CYS A 402 26.14 -5.97 -12.44
C CYS A 402 25.41 -5.30 -11.27
N GLU A 403 24.13 -5.01 -11.48
CA GLU A 403 23.24 -4.54 -10.43
C GLU A 403 22.26 -5.64 -9.99
N LEU A 404 22.10 -5.81 -8.69
CA LEU A 404 21.09 -6.70 -8.09
C LEU A 404 19.71 -6.04 -8.07
N LYS A 405 18.69 -6.76 -8.55
CA LYS A 405 17.27 -6.46 -8.29
C LYS A 405 16.56 -7.65 -7.66
N SER A 406 16.31 -7.58 -6.35
CA SER A 406 15.47 -8.56 -5.64
C SER A 406 13.99 -8.23 -5.83
N MET A 407 13.22 -9.20 -6.30
CA MET A 407 11.86 -8.99 -6.77
C MET A 407 10.80 -9.44 -5.78
N THR A 408 9.66 -8.77 -5.77
CA THR A 408 8.44 -9.20 -5.05
C THR A 408 7.48 -10.01 -5.93
N SER A 409 7.79 -10.14 -7.23
CA SER A 409 6.91 -10.72 -8.23
C SER A 409 7.70 -11.30 -9.40
N THR A 410 7.20 -12.39 -9.98
CA THR A 410 7.73 -13.02 -11.20
C THR A 410 7.08 -12.47 -12.49
N LYS A 411 6.27 -11.40 -12.40
CA LYS A 411 5.67 -10.78 -13.59
C LYS A 411 6.74 -9.98 -14.35
N TYR A 412 6.85 -10.21 -15.66
CA TYR A 412 7.81 -9.52 -16.55
C TYR A 412 7.80 -8.00 -16.37
N GLN A 413 6.60 -7.39 -16.30
CA GLN A 413 6.46 -5.94 -16.19
C GLN A 413 7.16 -5.36 -14.95
N HIS A 414 7.10 -6.05 -13.80
CA HIS A 414 7.75 -5.59 -12.58
C HIS A 414 9.27 -5.68 -12.67
N ILE A 415 9.77 -6.76 -13.28
CA ILE A 415 11.20 -6.94 -13.53
C ILE A 415 11.70 -5.90 -14.53
N ALA A 416 10.99 -5.74 -15.65
CA ALA A 416 11.34 -4.82 -16.71
C ALA A 416 11.39 -3.36 -16.22
N LYS A 417 10.39 -2.95 -15.43
CA LYS A 417 10.34 -1.62 -14.80
C LYS A 417 11.54 -1.37 -13.89
N ARG A 418 11.88 -2.32 -13.01
CA ARG A 418 13.04 -2.19 -12.11
C ARG A 418 14.36 -2.03 -12.86
N ILE A 419 14.52 -2.71 -14.00
CA ILE A 419 15.70 -2.58 -14.86
C ILE A 419 15.69 -1.22 -15.57
N SER A 420 14.58 -0.88 -16.25
CA SER A 420 14.52 0.32 -17.09
C SER A 420 14.62 1.61 -16.28
N GLU A 421 13.96 1.70 -15.12
CA GLU A 421 14.08 2.86 -14.22
C GLU A 421 15.51 3.02 -13.71
N SER A 422 16.19 1.91 -13.38
CA SER A 422 17.57 1.94 -12.90
C SER A 422 18.54 2.42 -13.99
N ALA A 423 18.41 1.85 -15.20
CA ALA A 423 19.25 2.20 -16.35
C ALA A 423 19.04 3.65 -16.78
N ALA A 424 17.77 4.08 -16.93
CA ALA A 424 17.44 5.44 -17.31
C ALA A 424 17.91 6.46 -16.27
N SER A 425 17.67 6.19 -14.98
CA SER A 425 18.07 7.10 -13.90
C SER A 425 19.60 7.24 -13.80
N ALA A 426 20.34 6.14 -13.92
CA ALA A 426 21.80 6.17 -13.91
C ALA A 426 22.36 7.00 -15.08
N MET A 427 21.78 6.83 -16.26
CA MET A 427 22.16 7.60 -17.45
C MET A 427 21.80 9.09 -17.30
N ASP A 428 20.57 9.40 -16.91
CA ASP A 428 20.06 10.77 -16.87
C ASP A 428 20.70 11.61 -15.75
N ASN A 429 20.97 10.99 -14.60
CA ASN A 429 21.46 11.72 -13.42
C ASN A 429 22.98 11.67 -13.27
N HIS A 430 23.63 10.62 -13.80
CA HIS A 430 25.06 10.38 -13.56
C HIS A 430 25.86 10.11 -14.84
N GLY A 431 25.21 9.99 -16.01
CA GLY A 431 25.89 9.63 -17.26
C GLY A 431 26.49 8.22 -17.24
N VAL A 432 26.03 7.36 -16.33
CA VAL A 432 26.53 6.01 -16.14
C VAL A 432 25.65 5.03 -16.90
N VAL A 433 26.26 4.20 -17.74
CA VAL A 433 25.57 3.09 -18.41
C VAL A 433 25.50 1.91 -17.44
N LYS A 434 24.28 1.52 -17.06
CA LYS A 434 24.04 0.26 -16.35
C LYS A 434 23.45 -0.76 -17.31
N ASP A 435 24.26 -1.75 -17.70
CA ASP A 435 23.92 -2.69 -18.76
C ASP A 435 23.99 -4.18 -18.36
N CYS A 436 24.32 -4.52 -17.10
CA CYS A 436 24.23 -5.87 -16.56
C CYS A 436 23.34 -5.91 -15.31
N TYR A 437 22.39 -6.85 -15.29
CA TYR A 437 21.49 -7.04 -14.14
C TYR A 437 21.39 -8.50 -13.74
N VAL A 438 21.34 -8.74 -12.43
CA VAL A 438 20.94 -10.03 -11.84
C VAL A 438 19.61 -9.86 -11.12
N ILE A 439 18.58 -10.58 -11.59
CA ILE A 439 17.23 -10.54 -11.05
C ILE A 439 17.05 -11.71 -10.10
N ASP A 440 16.89 -11.42 -8.80
CA ASP A 440 16.64 -12.44 -7.80
C ASP A 440 15.13 -12.60 -7.57
N ILE A 441 14.59 -13.75 -7.97
CA ILE A 441 13.18 -14.12 -7.76
C ILE A 441 13.01 -15.14 -6.63
N GLY A 442 14.00 -15.31 -5.75
CA GLY A 442 13.88 -16.16 -4.58
C GLY A 442 13.75 -17.64 -4.94
N HIS A 443 12.94 -18.35 -4.15
CA HIS A 443 12.58 -19.75 -4.39
C HIS A 443 11.43 -19.92 -5.39
N ALA A 444 11.03 -18.86 -6.12
CA ALA A 444 10.14 -19.01 -7.25
C ALA A 444 10.90 -19.64 -8.44
N ARG A 445 10.18 -20.34 -9.33
CA ARG A 445 10.74 -20.83 -10.60
C ARG A 445 10.40 -19.86 -11.72
N MET A 446 11.36 -19.61 -12.61
CA MET A 446 11.12 -18.84 -13.83
C MET A 446 10.24 -19.67 -14.78
N SER A 447 9.14 -19.07 -15.26
CA SER A 447 8.28 -19.72 -16.26
C SER A 447 8.81 -19.51 -17.67
N ASP A 448 8.48 -20.43 -18.60
CA ASP A 448 8.80 -20.29 -20.03
C ASP A 448 8.27 -18.98 -20.62
N LYS A 449 7.09 -18.56 -20.14
CA LYS A 449 6.49 -17.27 -20.50
C LYS A 449 7.38 -16.11 -20.07
N LEU A 450 7.82 -16.09 -18.81
CA LEU A 450 8.71 -15.05 -18.30
C LEU A 450 10.04 -15.04 -19.06
N ALA A 451 10.66 -16.20 -19.24
CA ALA A 451 11.91 -16.33 -20.00
C ALA A 451 11.78 -15.76 -21.42
N SER A 452 10.71 -16.13 -22.13
CA SER A 452 10.42 -15.62 -23.48
C SER A 452 10.21 -14.10 -23.52
N GLN A 453 9.56 -13.54 -22.50
CA GLN A 453 9.36 -12.10 -22.38
C GLN A 453 10.66 -11.35 -22.08
N LEU A 454 11.53 -11.90 -21.24
CA LEU A 454 12.84 -11.31 -20.92
C LEU A 454 13.80 -11.35 -22.10
N VAL A 455 13.78 -12.40 -22.92
CA VAL A 455 14.51 -12.44 -24.21
C VAL A 455 14.16 -11.25 -25.10
N ALA A 456 12.89 -10.83 -25.11
CA ALA A 456 12.42 -9.68 -25.88
C ALA A 456 12.61 -8.32 -25.17
N TYR A 457 13.37 -8.25 -24.07
CA TYR A 457 13.46 -7.03 -23.25
C TYR A 457 13.94 -5.82 -24.06
N ASN A 458 15.07 -5.91 -24.75
CA ASN A 458 15.64 -4.80 -25.53
C ASN A 458 14.77 -4.42 -26.75
N VAL A 459 14.08 -5.38 -27.35
CA VAL A 459 13.08 -5.10 -28.40
C VAL A 459 11.93 -4.24 -27.86
N ARG A 460 11.51 -4.50 -26.62
CA ARG A 460 10.46 -3.75 -25.92
C ARG A 460 10.96 -2.43 -25.31
N HIS A 461 12.28 -2.29 -25.13
CA HIS A 461 12.95 -1.11 -24.57
C HIS A 461 14.01 -0.59 -25.57
N PRO A 462 13.58 -0.03 -26.72
CA PRO A 462 14.49 0.36 -27.80
C PRO A 462 15.31 1.63 -27.50
N ASP A 463 15.00 2.35 -26.43
CA ASP A 463 15.75 3.53 -26.02
C ASP A 463 17.17 3.12 -25.58
N GLN A 464 18.19 3.82 -26.09
CA GLN A 464 19.59 3.58 -25.73
C GLN A 464 19.85 3.72 -24.22
N LYS A 465 19.04 4.51 -23.51
CA LYS A 465 19.20 4.72 -22.06
C LYS A 465 18.71 3.55 -21.21
N THR A 466 17.84 2.70 -21.75
CA THR A 466 17.24 1.56 -21.03
C THR A 466 17.67 0.21 -21.57
N ARG A 467 18.33 0.20 -22.74
CA ARG A 467 18.89 -1.01 -23.34
C ARG A 467 20.01 -1.57 -22.48
N ILE A 468 19.98 -2.87 -22.24
CA ILE A 468 20.97 -3.59 -21.45
C ILE A 468 21.73 -4.60 -22.30
N ARG A 469 22.93 -4.98 -21.85
CA ARG A 469 23.82 -5.91 -22.54
C ARG A 469 23.66 -7.33 -22.01
N ARG A 470 23.53 -7.51 -20.70
CA ARG A 470 23.40 -8.83 -20.05
C ARG A 470 22.30 -8.83 -19.00
N LEU A 471 21.57 -9.93 -18.94
CA LEU A 471 20.49 -10.13 -17.99
C LEU A 471 20.54 -11.56 -17.47
N PHE A 472 20.53 -11.70 -16.14
CA PHE A 472 20.48 -12.98 -15.47
C PHE A 472 19.27 -13.05 -14.55
N VAL A 473 18.72 -14.26 -14.39
CA VAL A 473 17.67 -14.54 -13.41
C VAL A 473 18.18 -15.62 -12.48
N MET A 474 18.19 -15.33 -11.18
CA MET A 474 18.44 -16.31 -10.14
C MET A 474 17.11 -16.77 -9.54
N ASP A 475 16.80 -18.05 -9.71
CA ASP A 475 15.54 -18.65 -9.29
C ASP A 475 15.77 -19.86 -8.37
N ALA A 476 14.74 -20.69 -8.17
CA ALA A 476 14.85 -21.88 -7.32
C ALA A 476 15.83 -22.95 -7.85
N ASP A 477 16.06 -23.00 -9.17
CA ASP A 477 16.84 -24.03 -9.83
C ASP A 477 18.28 -23.61 -10.12
N GLY A 478 18.57 -22.30 -10.13
CA GLY A 478 19.91 -21.78 -10.26
C GLY A 478 19.96 -20.40 -10.90
N LEU A 479 21.08 -20.11 -11.56
CA LEU A 479 21.33 -18.85 -12.25
C LEU A 479 21.25 -19.07 -13.77
N HIS A 480 20.41 -18.27 -14.43
CA HIS A 480 20.10 -18.41 -15.86
C HIS A 480 20.46 -17.13 -16.60
N GLU A 481 21.26 -17.24 -17.66
CA GLU A 481 21.50 -16.12 -18.59
C GLU A 481 20.37 -16.01 -19.61
N ILE A 482 19.85 -14.79 -19.79
CA ILE A 482 18.80 -14.50 -20.77
C ILE A 482 19.46 -14.00 -22.06
N GLY A 483 19.27 -14.75 -23.14
CA GLY A 483 19.71 -14.35 -24.48
C GLY A 483 18.87 -13.20 -25.05
N LEU A 484 19.22 -11.96 -24.72
CA LEU A 484 18.54 -10.74 -25.16
C LEU A 484 18.58 -10.58 -26.69
N LYS A 485 17.45 -10.15 -27.29
CA LYS A 485 17.31 -9.87 -28.73
C LYS A 485 17.55 -8.41 -29.10
#